data_AF-K4IUJ2-F1
#
_entry.id   AF-K4IUJ2-F1
#
_cell.length_a   1.000
_cell.length_b   1.000
_cell.length_c   1.000
_cell.angle_alpha   90.00
_cell.angle_beta   90.00
_cell.angle_gamma   90.00
#
_symmetry.space_group_name_H-M   'P 1'
#
loop_
_entity.id
_entity.type
_entity.pdbx_description
1 polymer ?
#
loop_
_entity_poly.entity_id
_entity_poly.type
_entity_poly.pdbx_seq_one_letter_code
_entity_poly.pdbx_strand_id
1 'polypeptide(L)'
;MPENSKPLKKRIEYRGKILRVSRTGGVSATKTLSRDGYGATINTNHGVRLHKKLFKGARMGLQRGNFQFIGRYESGPFNFNVSKSGLSTSIKNKRGSYNLFKPNYSSFKLAGVQLRGKNAATLQLIFLALSLFVNIFKFLWRISMAVLWFMFLAIKWLVDFLIGFYRGYTSNNPTP
;
A
#
# COMPACT_ATOMS: atom_id res chain seq x y z
N MET A 1 37.60 6.70 19.80
CA MET A 1 37.49 6.46 18.35
C MET A 1 37.43 7.82 17.65
N PRO A 2 38.35 8.18 16.75
CA PRO A 2 38.32 9.48 16.11
C PRO A 2 37.28 9.50 14.98
N GLU A 3 36.42 10.52 15.02
CA GLU A 3 35.33 10.79 14.10
C GLU A 3 35.90 11.34 12.78
N ASN A 4 35.83 10.55 11.71
CA ASN A 4 36.25 10.96 10.37
C ASN A 4 35.15 11.83 9.73
N SER A 5 35.16 13.12 10.05
CA SER A 5 34.26 14.13 9.51
C SER A 5 34.62 14.47 8.05
N LYS A 6 34.24 13.59 7.12
CA LYS A 6 34.31 13.91 5.68
C LYS A 6 33.42 15.14 5.41
N PRO A 7 33.95 16.20 4.78
CA PRO A 7 33.15 17.39 4.49
C PRO A 7 31.98 17.05 3.55
N LEU A 8 30.83 17.69 3.78
CA LEU A 8 29.62 17.57 2.95
C LEU A 8 29.95 17.91 1.48
N LYS A 9 30.05 16.88 0.63
CA LYS A 9 30.34 17.03 -0.80
C LYS A 9 29.11 17.60 -1.52
N LYS A 10 29.04 18.93 -1.67
CA LYS A 10 27.96 19.62 -2.39
C LYS A 10 28.05 19.29 -3.89
N ARG A 11 26.93 18.82 -4.47
CA ARG A 11 26.86 18.41 -5.88
C ARG A 11 26.68 19.64 -6.77
N ILE A 12 27.68 19.94 -7.60
CA ILE A 12 27.62 21.01 -8.60
C ILE A 12 27.20 20.39 -9.94
N GLU A 13 25.95 20.63 -10.33
CA GLU A 13 25.42 20.26 -11.64
C GLU A 13 24.51 21.34 -12.21
N TYR A 14 24.62 21.57 -13.51
CA TYR A 14 23.65 22.33 -14.29
C TYR A 14 22.79 21.34 -15.07
N ARG A 15 21.47 21.48 -14.96
CA ARG A 15 20.51 20.56 -15.60
C ARG A 15 19.51 21.35 -16.44
N GLY A 16 19.77 21.44 -17.74
CA GLY A 16 18.84 21.94 -18.73
C GLY A 16 17.86 20.87 -19.24
N LYS A 17 16.98 21.25 -20.17
CA LYS A 17 15.91 20.39 -20.73
C LYS A 17 16.45 19.19 -21.52
N ILE A 18 17.54 19.40 -22.26
CA ILE A 18 18.21 18.37 -23.05
C ILE A 18 19.62 18.11 -22.52
N LEU A 19 20.27 19.12 -21.95
CA LEU A 19 21.71 19.12 -21.68
C LEU A 19 21.96 19.14 -20.17
N ARG A 20 22.78 18.20 -19.68
CA ARG A 20 23.21 18.13 -18.28
C ARG A 20 24.72 18.19 -18.23
N VAL A 21 25.23 19.15 -17.44
CA VAL A 21 26.65 19.36 -17.21
C VAL A 21 26.92 19.15 -15.73
N SER A 22 27.89 18.32 -15.38
CA SER A 22 28.25 18.10 -13.97
C SER A 22 29.74 17.88 -13.82
N ARG A 23 30.30 18.35 -12.69
CA ARG A 23 31.74 18.25 -12.41
C ARG A 23 32.27 16.81 -12.45
N THR A 24 31.45 15.83 -12.05
CA THR A 24 31.85 14.42 -11.99
C THR A 24 31.34 13.58 -13.16
N GLY A 25 30.30 14.02 -13.87
CA GLY A 25 29.64 13.23 -14.92
C GLY A 25 29.77 13.81 -16.33
N GLY A 26 30.53 14.91 -16.48
CA GLY A 26 30.74 15.58 -17.75
C GLY A 26 29.46 16.21 -18.33
N VAL A 27 29.45 16.33 -19.65
CA VAL A 27 28.33 16.82 -20.46
C VAL A 27 27.54 15.62 -21.00
N SER A 28 26.22 15.67 -20.91
CA SER A 28 25.34 14.65 -21.50
C SER A 28 24.11 15.30 -22.11
N ALA A 29 23.73 14.87 -23.31
CA ALA A 29 22.47 15.25 -23.92
C ALA A 29 21.47 14.08 -23.80
N THR A 30 20.22 14.37 -23.45
CA THR A 30 19.14 13.37 -23.34
C THR A 30 17.90 13.91 -24.02
N LYS A 31 17.33 13.12 -24.94
CA LYS A 31 16.01 13.37 -25.52
C LYS A 31 15.12 12.17 -25.28
N THR A 32 13.94 12.40 -24.71
CA THR A 32 12.92 11.36 -24.51
C THR A 32 11.73 11.66 -25.40
N LEU A 33 11.39 10.72 -26.28
CA LEU A 33 10.12 10.71 -26.98
C LEU A 33 9.24 9.64 -26.34
N SER A 34 8.15 10.07 -25.72
CA SER A 34 7.11 9.19 -25.19
C SER A 34 5.81 9.48 -25.92
N ARG A 35 5.22 8.44 -26.51
CA ARG A 35 3.83 8.41 -27.00
C ARG A 35 3.02 7.46 -26.14
N ASP A 36 1.71 7.45 -26.32
CA ASP A 36 0.82 6.70 -25.44
C ASP A 36 1.17 5.20 -25.47
N GLY A 37 1.67 4.69 -24.34
CA GLY A 37 2.12 3.30 -24.17
C GLY A 37 3.56 2.97 -24.61
N TYR A 38 4.29 3.83 -25.33
CA TYR A 38 5.65 3.52 -25.81
C TYR A 38 6.59 4.71 -25.64
N GLY A 39 7.84 4.48 -25.25
CA GLY A 39 8.81 5.57 -25.20
C GLY A 39 10.24 5.15 -25.48
N ALA A 40 10.94 6.03 -26.18
CA ALA A 40 12.34 5.93 -26.51
C ALA A 40 13.10 7.11 -25.88
N THR A 41 14.09 6.81 -25.06
CA THR A 41 15.05 7.79 -24.56
C THR A 41 16.40 7.52 -25.21
N ILE A 42 16.98 8.56 -25.79
CA ILE A 42 18.34 8.54 -26.33
C ILE A 42 19.18 9.44 -25.44
N ASN A 43 20.28 8.91 -24.93
CA ASN A 43 21.26 9.65 -24.12
C ASN A 43 22.67 9.41 -24.68
N THR A 44 23.46 10.46 -24.84
CA THR A 44 24.80 10.38 -25.44
C THR A 44 25.76 9.47 -24.66
N ASN A 45 25.71 9.49 -23.32
CA ASN A 45 26.64 8.73 -22.46
C ASN A 45 26.10 7.35 -22.09
N HIS A 46 24.81 7.12 -22.27
CA HIS A 46 24.11 5.97 -21.70
C HIS A 46 23.33 5.17 -22.73
N GLY A 47 23.39 5.54 -24.01
CA GLY A 47 22.75 4.85 -25.12
C GLY A 47 21.23 5.00 -25.15
N VAL A 48 20.59 4.00 -25.74
CA VAL A 48 19.14 3.98 -26.00
C VAL A 48 18.39 3.18 -24.93
N ARG A 49 17.24 3.70 -24.53
CA ARG A 49 16.25 3.02 -23.69
C ARG A 49 14.89 3.02 -24.39
N LEU A 50 14.40 1.83 -24.71
CA LEU A 50 13.07 1.62 -25.25
C LEU A 50 12.18 1.03 -24.16
N HIS A 51 10.92 1.43 -24.09
CA HIS A 51 9.93 0.78 -23.24
C HIS A 51 8.54 0.77 -23.87
N LYS A 52 7.78 -0.27 -23.58
CA LYS A 52 6.39 -0.49 -23.93
C LYS A 52 5.60 -0.83 -22.67
N LYS A 53 4.54 -0.08 -22.41
CA LYS A 53 3.55 -0.34 -21.37
C LYS A 53 2.62 -1.43 -21.88
N LEU A 54 2.40 -2.46 -21.07
CA LEU A 54 1.49 -3.56 -21.40
C LEU A 54 0.10 -3.30 -20.84
N PHE A 55 0.06 -2.89 -19.58
CA PHE A 55 -1.16 -2.55 -18.86
C PHE A 55 -0.81 -1.61 -17.70
N LYS A 56 -1.80 -1.12 -16.95
CA LYS A 56 -1.56 -0.24 -15.81
C LYS A 56 -0.75 -0.99 -14.75
N GLY A 57 0.53 -0.62 -14.63
CA GLY A 57 1.44 -1.23 -13.67
C GLY A 57 2.56 -2.06 -14.28
N ALA A 58 2.40 -2.69 -15.46
CA ALA A 58 3.53 -3.38 -16.11
C ALA A 58 4.01 -2.73 -17.41
N ARG A 59 5.32 -2.80 -17.56
CA ARG A 59 6.04 -2.43 -18.76
C ARG A 59 7.16 -3.41 -19.03
N MET A 60 7.41 -3.60 -20.31
CA MET A 60 8.62 -4.22 -20.83
C MET A 60 9.48 -3.15 -21.47
N GLY A 61 10.79 -3.34 -21.53
CA GLY A 61 11.68 -2.40 -22.18
C GLY A 61 13.06 -2.98 -22.40
N LEU A 62 13.85 -2.27 -23.19
CA LEU A 62 15.25 -2.59 -23.44
C LEU A 62 16.08 -1.36 -23.05
N GLN A 63 17.08 -1.53 -22.20
CA GLN A 63 17.98 -0.45 -21.82
C GLN A 63 19.41 -0.93 -21.98
N ARG A 64 20.19 -0.27 -22.85
CA ARG A 64 21.59 -0.66 -23.15
C ARG A 64 21.73 -2.16 -23.47
N GLY A 65 20.87 -2.68 -24.36
CA GLY A 65 20.86 -4.09 -24.73
C GLY A 65 20.17 -5.04 -23.74
N ASN A 66 19.89 -4.61 -22.51
CA ASN A 66 19.27 -5.46 -21.50
C ASN A 66 17.75 -5.36 -21.47
N PHE A 67 17.07 -6.50 -21.58
CA PHE A 67 15.62 -6.59 -21.39
C PHE A 67 15.21 -6.38 -19.93
N GLN A 68 14.30 -5.44 -19.70
CA GLN A 68 13.71 -5.08 -18.41
C GLN A 68 12.22 -5.36 -18.44
N PHE A 69 11.77 -6.26 -17.57
CA PHE A 69 10.36 -6.42 -17.23
C PHE A 69 10.11 -5.87 -15.83
N ILE A 70 9.13 -4.98 -15.70
CA ILE A 70 8.77 -4.35 -14.44
C ILE A 70 7.25 -4.31 -14.34
N GLY A 71 6.69 -5.02 -13.37
CA GLY A 71 5.30 -4.93 -12.92
C GLY A 71 5.23 -4.26 -11.55
N ARG A 72 4.39 -3.24 -11.39
CA ARG A 72 4.12 -2.54 -10.14
C ARG A 72 2.63 -2.35 -10.02
N TYR A 73 2.02 -3.05 -9.08
CA TYR A 73 0.61 -2.98 -8.83
C TYR A 73 0.40 -2.47 -7.41
N GLU A 74 -0.44 -1.46 -7.29
CA GLU A 74 -0.79 -0.84 -6.01
C GLU A 74 -2.29 -0.99 -5.86
N SER A 75 -2.72 -1.69 -4.80
CA SER A 75 -4.13 -1.87 -4.45
C SER A 75 -4.31 -1.51 -2.98
N GLY A 76 -4.65 -0.25 -2.74
CA GLY A 76 -4.83 0.31 -1.39
C GLY A 76 -3.58 0.15 -0.53
N PRO A 77 -3.65 -0.58 0.61
CA PRO A 77 -2.49 -0.78 1.47
C PRO A 77 -1.47 -1.78 0.90
N PHE A 78 -1.83 -2.60 -0.10
CA PHE A 78 -0.96 -3.63 -0.66
C PHE A 78 -0.24 -3.13 -1.92
N ASN A 79 1.08 -3.34 -1.97
CA ASN A 79 1.88 -3.06 -3.15
C ASN A 79 2.62 -4.33 -3.58
N PHE A 80 2.54 -4.62 -4.86
CA PHE A 80 3.15 -5.77 -5.49
C PHE A 80 4.13 -5.31 -6.55
N ASN A 81 5.38 -5.72 -6.43
CA ASN A 81 6.42 -5.40 -7.38
C ASN A 81 6.98 -6.70 -7.96
N VAL A 82 6.89 -6.82 -9.28
CA VAL A 82 7.43 -7.91 -10.08
C VAL A 82 8.52 -7.34 -10.95
N SER A 83 9.64 -8.04 -11.03
CA SER A 83 10.75 -7.66 -11.89
C SER A 83 11.51 -8.89 -12.33
N LYS A 84 12.39 -8.74 -13.33
CA LYS A 84 13.28 -9.83 -13.78
C LYS A 84 14.10 -10.45 -12.63
N SER A 85 14.46 -9.66 -11.61
CA SER A 85 15.24 -10.11 -10.46
C SER A 85 14.40 -10.63 -9.29
N GLY A 86 13.06 -10.66 -9.40
CA GLY A 86 12.18 -11.26 -8.41
C GLY A 86 10.92 -10.48 -8.08
N LEU A 87 10.19 -11.05 -7.11
CA LEU A 87 8.90 -10.59 -6.59
C LEU A 87 9.08 -9.90 -5.23
N SER A 88 8.29 -8.87 -4.94
CA SER A 88 8.17 -8.34 -3.58
C SER A 88 6.78 -7.76 -3.31
N THR A 89 6.26 -8.07 -2.13
CA THR A 89 5.00 -7.57 -1.58
C THR A 89 5.29 -6.64 -0.41
N SER A 90 4.56 -5.54 -0.31
CA SER A 90 4.61 -4.67 0.85
C SER A 90 3.23 -4.17 1.27
N ILE A 91 3.08 -3.93 2.57
CA ILE A 91 1.87 -3.43 3.21
C ILE A 91 2.16 -2.04 3.76
N LYS A 92 1.40 -1.05 3.33
CA LYS A 92 1.56 0.37 3.67
C LYS A 92 0.47 0.82 4.61
N ASN A 93 0.87 1.47 5.69
CA ASN A 93 0.02 2.06 6.72
C ASN A 93 0.37 3.53 6.92
N LYS A 94 -0.45 4.27 7.67
CA LYS A 94 -0.18 5.68 8.03
C LYS A 94 1.18 5.87 8.71
N ARG A 95 1.62 4.88 9.50
CA ARG A 95 2.88 4.89 10.24
C ARG A 95 4.09 4.41 9.42
N GLY A 96 3.93 3.86 8.21
CA GLY A 96 5.09 3.36 7.46
C GLY A 96 4.77 2.25 6.46
N SER A 97 5.77 1.43 6.10
CA SER A 97 5.61 0.29 5.19
C SER A 97 6.34 -0.96 5.69
N TYR A 98 5.67 -2.11 5.66
CA TYR A 98 6.24 -3.42 5.95
C TYR A 98 6.45 -4.19 4.65
N ASN A 99 7.63 -4.75 4.43
CA ASN A 99 7.92 -5.57 3.26
C ASN A 99 8.08 -7.04 3.69
N LEU A 100 7.29 -7.94 3.09
CA LEU A 100 7.22 -9.34 3.54
C LEU A 100 8.50 -10.11 3.20
N PHE A 101 9.07 -9.86 2.03
CA PHE A 101 10.23 -10.62 1.54
C PHE A 101 11.57 -9.97 1.92
N LYS A 102 11.57 -8.66 2.18
CA LYS A 102 12.80 -7.91 2.44
C LYS A 102 12.65 -7.02 3.67
N PRO A 103 12.81 -7.55 4.90
CA PRO A 103 12.54 -6.80 6.13
C PRO A 103 13.41 -5.54 6.27
N ASN A 104 14.63 -5.54 5.73
CA ASN A 104 15.53 -4.38 5.69
C ASN A 104 14.94 -3.16 4.95
N TYR A 105 13.96 -3.38 4.05
CA TYR A 105 13.31 -2.33 3.28
C TYR A 105 12.03 -1.82 3.95
N SER A 106 11.72 -2.28 5.15
CA SER A 106 10.61 -1.76 5.95
C SER A 106 10.97 -0.40 6.54
N SER A 107 9.95 0.42 6.81
CA SER A 107 10.12 1.73 7.41
C SER A 107 8.97 2.06 8.35
N PHE A 108 9.27 2.68 9.48
CA PHE A 108 8.28 3.03 10.51
C PHE A 108 8.53 4.46 10.98
N LYS A 109 7.47 5.25 11.12
CA LYS A 109 7.48 6.65 11.54
C LYS A 109 6.91 6.76 12.94
N LEU A 110 7.74 7.25 13.85
CA LEU A 110 7.39 7.56 15.22
C LEU A 110 7.77 9.01 15.50
N ALA A 111 6.84 9.83 15.97
CA ALA A 111 7.08 11.23 16.35
C ALA A 111 7.84 12.07 15.29
N GLY A 112 7.51 11.89 14.01
CA GLY A 112 8.15 12.61 12.89
C GLY A 112 9.47 11.99 12.39
N VAL A 113 10.10 11.10 13.17
CA VAL A 113 11.34 10.41 12.79
C VAL A 113 11.02 9.12 12.03
N GLN A 114 11.64 8.94 10.87
CA GLN A 114 11.50 7.72 10.05
C GLN A 114 12.63 6.73 10.34
N LEU A 115 12.31 5.68 11.08
CA LEU A 115 13.18 4.52 11.27
C LEU A 115 13.11 3.61 10.04
N ARG A 116 14.24 3.02 9.65
CA ARG A 116 14.36 2.07 8.53
C ARG A 116 15.19 0.86 8.94
N GLY A 117 14.99 -0.26 8.25
CA GLY A 117 15.76 -1.49 8.49
C GLY A 117 14.97 -2.53 9.29
N LYS A 118 15.70 -3.53 9.83
CA LYS A 118 15.10 -4.67 10.55
C LYS A 118 14.24 -4.23 11.74
N ASN A 119 14.72 -3.26 12.51
CA ASN A 119 14.00 -2.73 13.68
C ASN A 119 12.70 -2.01 13.28
N ALA A 120 12.65 -1.42 12.07
CA ALA A 120 11.41 -0.84 11.56
C ALA A 120 10.40 -1.94 11.15
N ALA A 121 10.88 -3.08 10.67
CA ALA A 121 10.02 -4.22 10.34
C ALA A 121 9.34 -4.79 11.58
N THR A 122 10.08 -4.99 12.68
CA THR A 122 9.53 -5.49 13.95
C THR A 122 8.50 -4.53 14.54
N LEU A 123 8.82 -3.23 14.61
CA LEU A 123 7.87 -2.21 15.07
C LEU A 123 6.60 -2.16 14.23
N GLN A 124 6.73 -2.27 12.90
CA GLN A 124 5.57 -2.24 12.05
C GLN A 124 4.71 -3.50 12.15
N LEU A 125 5.33 -4.66 12.38
CA LEU A 125 4.60 -5.91 12.63
C LEU A 125 3.82 -5.82 13.95
N ILE A 126 4.43 -5.31 15.02
CA ILE A 126 3.75 -5.05 16.30
C ILE A 126 2.57 -4.09 16.09
N PHE A 127 2.78 -3.00 15.35
CA PHE A 127 1.70 -2.04 15.04
C PHE A 127 0.55 -2.69 14.26
N LEU A 128 0.87 -3.52 13.26
CA LEU A 128 -0.13 -4.27 12.49
C LEU A 128 -0.91 -5.23 13.38
N ALA A 129 -0.23 -5.99 14.25
CA ALA A 129 -0.84 -6.94 15.17
C ALA A 129 -1.78 -6.25 16.17
N LEU A 130 -1.34 -5.15 16.79
CA LEU A 130 -2.18 -4.35 17.70
C LEU A 130 -3.38 -3.75 16.97
N SER A 131 -3.18 -3.22 15.76
CA SER A 131 -4.29 -2.68 14.96
C SER A 131 -5.31 -3.77 14.61
N LEU A 132 -4.85 -4.97 14.27
CA LEU A 132 -5.72 -6.10 13.98
C LEU A 132 -6.51 -6.52 15.23
N PHE A 133 -5.83 -6.64 16.37
CA PHE A 133 -6.45 -6.95 17.65
C PHE A 133 -7.58 -5.98 17.99
N VAL A 134 -7.32 -4.67 17.96
CA VAL A 134 -8.35 -3.65 18.22
C VAL A 134 -9.52 -3.75 17.24
N ASN A 135 -9.25 -4.04 15.96
CA ASN A 135 -10.31 -4.20 14.96
C ASN A 135 -11.16 -5.46 15.21
N ILE A 136 -10.57 -6.56 15.65
CA ILE A 136 -11.29 -7.78 16.05
C ILE A 136 -12.23 -7.46 17.22
N PHE A 137 -11.73 -6.77 18.26
CA PHE A 137 -12.58 -6.35 19.38
C PHE A 137 -13.76 -5.47 18.95
N LYS A 138 -13.51 -4.49 18.08
CA LYS A 138 -14.59 -3.64 17.51
C LYS A 138 -15.60 -4.45 16.71
N PHE A 139 -15.14 -5.45 15.96
CA PHE A 139 -16.00 -6.33 15.18
C PHE A 139 -16.86 -7.21 16.07
N LEU A 140 -16.26 -7.86 17.07
CA LEU A 140 -16.97 -8.67 18.05
C LEU A 140 -17.99 -7.84 18.85
N TRP A 141 -17.63 -6.62 19.24
CA TRP A 141 -18.55 -5.70 19.90
C TRP A 141 -19.77 -5.37 19.02
N ARG A 142 -19.55 -5.09 17.73
CA ARG A 142 -20.65 -4.83 16.78
C ARG A 142 -21.54 -6.07 16.59
N ILE A 143 -20.96 -7.26 16.51
CA ILE A 143 -21.72 -8.51 16.44
C ILE A 143 -22.56 -8.70 17.70
N SER A 144 -21.96 -8.51 18.88
CA SER A 144 -22.67 -8.64 20.15
C SER A 144 -23.88 -7.71 20.21
N MET A 145 -23.70 -6.43 19.85
CA MET A 145 -24.81 -5.48 19.79
C MET A 145 -25.89 -5.87 18.77
N ALA A 146 -25.50 -6.39 17.61
CA ALA A 146 -26.45 -6.88 16.62
C ALA A 146 -27.25 -8.08 17.16
N VAL A 147 -26.59 -9.05 17.79
CA VAL A 147 -27.23 -10.22 18.40
C VAL A 147 -28.21 -9.80 19.49
N LEU A 148 -27.80 -8.92 20.40
CA LEU A 148 -28.68 -8.40 21.46
C LEU A 148 -29.90 -7.68 20.88
N TRP A 149 -29.70 -6.88 19.83
CA TRP A 149 -30.78 -6.20 19.13
C TRP A 149 -31.76 -7.18 18.45
N PHE A 150 -31.25 -8.20 17.77
CA PHE A 150 -32.08 -9.24 17.16
C PHE A 150 -32.84 -10.06 18.21
N MET A 151 -32.21 -10.38 19.33
CA MET A 151 -32.87 -11.05 20.46
C MET A 151 -34.02 -10.21 21.03
N PHE A 152 -33.79 -8.91 21.22
CA PHE A 152 -34.84 -7.99 21.67
C PHE A 152 -36.02 -7.95 20.67
N LEU A 153 -35.74 -7.85 19.37
CA LEU A 153 -36.78 -7.86 18.34
C LEU A 153 -37.54 -9.19 18.31
N ALA A 154 -36.86 -10.33 18.46
CA ALA A 154 -37.50 -11.64 18.49
C ALA A 154 -38.43 -11.80 19.69
N ILE A 155 -38.00 -11.36 20.88
CA ILE A 155 -38.84 -11.37 22.08
C ILE A 155 -40.06 -10.46 21.89
N LYS A 156 -39.86 -9.23 21.40
CA LYS A 156 -40.95 -8.30 21.13
C LYS A 156 -41.97 -8.90 20.17
N TRP A 157 -41.51 -9.46 19.04
CA TRP A 157 -42.38 -10.09 18.06
C TRP A 157 -43.19 -11.24 18.68
N LEU A 158 -42.55 -12.07 19.52
CA LEU A 158 -43.23 -13.19 20.18
C LEU A 158 -44.30 -12.70 21.16
N VAL A 159 -44.02 -11.64 21.93
CA VAL A 159 -45.01 -11.01 22.82
C VAL A 159 -46.19 -10.43 22.02
N ASP A 160 -45.91 -9.67 20.96
CA ASP A 160 -46.95 -9.08 20.10
C ASP A 160 -47.81 -10.17 19.45
N PHE A 161 -47.19 -11.28 19.01
CA PHE A 161 -47.87 -12.44 18.47
C PHE A 161 -48.79 -13.10 19.50
N LEU A 162 -48.32 -13.35 20.72
CA LEU A 162 -49.13 -13.93 21.80
C LEU A 162 -50.30 -13.03 22.19
N ILE A 163 -50.09 -11.72 22.30
CA ILE A 163 -51.16 -10.75 22.60
C ILE A 163 -52.20 -10.74 21.47
N GLY A 164 -51.75 -10.71 20.21
CA GLY A 164 -52.63 -10.77 19.04
C GLY A 164 -53.45 -12.07 19.00
N PHE A 165 -52.81 -13.20 19.28
CA PHE A 165 -53.46 -14.50 19.35
C PHE A 165 -54.51 -14.58 20.47
N TYR A 166 -54.16 -14.13 21.68
CA TYR A 166 -55.09 -14.10 22.81
C TYR A 166 -56.31 -13.23 22.52
N ARG A 167 -56.11 -12.01 22.01
CA ARG A 167 -57.21 -11.11 21.63
C ARG A 167 -58.11 -11.71 20.55
N GLY A 168 -57.52 -12.38 19.55
CA GLY A 168 -58.28 -13.09 18.52
C GLY A 168 -59.12 -14.23 19.08
N TYR A 169 -58.59 -14.99 20.04
CA TYR A 169 -59.32 -16.07 20.70
C TYR A 169 -60.48 -15.56 21.56
N THR A 170 -60.26 -14.53 22.39
CA THR A 170 -61.31 -13.95 23.25
C THR A 170 -62.40 -13.24 22.43
N SER A 171 -62.05 -12.58 21.32
CA SER A 171 -63.01 -11.93 20.42
C SER A 171 -63.99 -12.89 19.76
N ASN A 172 -63.60 -14.15 19.54
CA ASN A 172 -64.42 -15.16 18.85
C ASN A 172 -65.29 -15.99 19.79
N ASN A 173 -65.08 -15.88 21.11
CA ASN A 173 -65.92 -16.50 22.13
C ASN A 173 -66.62 -15.39 22.93
N PRO A 174 -67.72 -14.80 22.42
CA PRO A 174 -68.53 -13.91 23.23
C PRO A 174 -69.11 -14.72 24.39
N THR A 175 -68.82 -14.30 25.62
CA THR A 175 -69.54 -14.81 26.79
C THR A 175 -71.05 -14.60 26.59
N PRO A 176 -71.91 -15.55 26.97
CA PRO A 176 -73.36 -15.46 26.78
C PRO A 176 -73.99 -14.28 27.53
#